data_AF-A0A1L9T1F8-F1
#
_entry.id   AF-A0A1L9T1F8-F1
#
_cell.length_a   1.000
_cell.length_b   1.000
_cell.length_c   1.000
_cell.angle_alpha   90.00
_cell.angle_beta   90.00
_cell.angle_gamma   90.00
#
_symmetry.space_group_name_H-M   'P 1'
#
loop_
_entity.id
_entity.type
_entity.pdbx_description
1 polymer ?
#
loop_
_entity_poly.entity_id
_entity_poly.type
_entity_poly.pdbx_seq_one_letter_code
_entity_poly.pdbx_strand_id
1 'polypeptide(L)'
;MLQKLKEGTQLYRLRCVKVPRSTTELSEHSWCVSETAWPTAIYMFVNSQEHLPRRKIHNTRDLPLDITLALQEGVNNINVHFIPGPAEQKNFTYAVAVEILTFTSLGTAKTLSQPLPAAESQKRICGRLARNSEDEDDELSIVSDDLKITLVDPFTARLFGVPTRGSHCEHTECFDQDTFLQTRVLKCGYRSAIEADWRCPICRRDARPQSLIVDEFLANVRKELERTGRCDGARILQIKADGTWEVKTDDDLASSDKQTPQPSRIASKRKPSTLEGGSLQRPKIDRSSSTPARVLNENQPPTVVILD
;
A
#
# COMPACT_ATOMS: atom_id res chain seq x y z
N MET A 1 -16.80 30.14 0.63
CA MET A 1 -17.93 29.31 0.15
C MET A 1 -17.80 27.94 0.82
N LEU A 2 -18.79 27.50 1.60
CA LEU A 2 -18.77 26.18 2.24
C LEU A 2 -19.23 25.14 1.19
N GLN A 3 -18.30 24.36 0.64
CA GLN A 3 -18.65 23.25 -0.26
C GLN A 3 -19.24 22.11 0.58
N LYS A 4 -20.52 21.78 0.36
CA LYS A 4 -21.14 20.57 0.89
C LYS A 4 -20.84 19.42 -0.07
N LEU A 5 -20.04 18.45 0.37
CA LEU A 5 -19.81 17.22 -0.39
C LEU A 5 -21.07 16.36 -0.34
N LYS A 6 -21.55 15.95 -1.52
CA LYS A 6 -22.66 14.99 -1.68
C LYS A 6 -22.13 13.71 -2.31
N GLU A 7 -22.83 12.61 -2.11
CA GLU A 7 -22.56 11.37 -2.85
C GLU A 7 -22.58 11.64 -4.37
N GLY A 8 -21.60 11.09 -5.08
CA GLY A 8 -21.37 11.34 -6.50
C GLY A 8 -20.56 12.60 -6.82
N THR A 9 -20.19 13.42 -5.83
CA THR A 9 -19.31 14.58 -6.08
C THR A 9 -17.93 14.09 -6.53
N GLN A 10 -17.46 14.61 -7.66
CA GLN A 10 -16.13 14.31 -8.18
C GLN A 10 -15.13 15.39 -7.77
N LEU A 11 -13.92 14.95 -7.41
CA LEU A 11 -12.75 15.78 -7.22
C LEU A 11 -11.68 15.33 -8.22
N TYR A 12 -10.96 16.30 -8.75
CA TYR A 12 -9.91 16.06 -9.74
C TYR A 12 -8.58 16.49 -9.14
N ARG A 13 -7.61 15.58 -9.14
CA ARG A 13 -6.26 15.90 -8.69
C ARG A 13 -5.22 15.43 -9.68
N LEU A 14 -4.21 16.26 -9.89
CA LEU A 14 -3.03 15.90 -10.65
C LEU A 14 -2.03 15.21 -9.71
N ARG A 15 -1.53 14.05 -10.11
CA ARG A 15 -0.52 13.31 -9.35
C ARG A 15 0.62 12.91 -10.28
N CYS A 16 1.83 12.95 -9.73
CA CYS A 16 3.05 12.53 -10.40
C CYS A 16 3.76 11.49 -9.56
N VAL A 17 4.30 10.44 -10.19
CA VAL A 17 5.06 9.37 -9.53
C VAL A 17 6.36 9.11 -10.29
N LYS A 18 7.37 8.60 -9.57
CA LYS A 18 8.63 8.13 -10.17
C LYS A 18 8.48 6.69 -10.61
N VAL A 19 8.84 6.39 -11.86
CA VAL A 19 8.83 5.04 -12.40
C VAL A 19 10.19 4.71 -13.04
N PRO A 20 10.60 3.43 -13.09
CA PRO A 20 11.78 3.02 -13.84
C PRO A 20 11.73 3.50 -15.30
N ARG A 21 12.87 3.83 -15.90
CA ARG A 21 12.92 4.31 -17.29
C ARG A 21 12.53 3.25 -18.32
N SER A 22 12.61 1.98 -17.94
CA SER A 22 12.17 0.84 -18.74
C SER A 22 10.66 0.61 -18.69
N THR A 23 9.92 1.33 -17.84
CA THR A 23 8.47 1.18 -17.71
C THR A 23 7.77 1.72 -18.95
N THR A 24 7.20 0.83 -19.74
CA THR A 24 6.34 1.14 -20.89
C THR A 24 4.86 1.16 -20.51
N GLU A 25 4.49 0.32 -19.54
CA GLU A 25 3.13 0.20 -19.03
C GLU A 25 3.15 0.27 -17.51
N LEU A 26 2.15 0.93 -16.94
CA LEU A 26 2.00 1.05 -15.50
C LEU A 26 0.63 0.54 -15.11
N SER A 27 0.58 -0.49 -14.26
CA SER A 27 -0.69 -1.01 -13.77
C SER A 27 -1.32 -0.07 -12.75
N GLU A 28 -2.66 -0.09 -12.67
CA GLU A 28 -3.43 0.71 -11.72
C GLU A 28 -2.99 0.44 -10.26
N HIS A 29 -2.76 -0.84 -9.92
CA HIS A 29 -2.21 -1.23 -8.62
C HIS A 29 -0.87 -0.53 -8.33
N SER A 30 0.07 -0.56 -9.28
CA SER A 30 1.41 0.03 -9.11
C SER A 30 1.33 1.54 -8.95
N TRP A 31 0.45 2.19 -9.71
CA TRP A 31 0.16 3.61 -9.57
C TRP A 31 -0.34 3.97 -8.17
N CYS A 32 -1.31 3.20 -7.66
CA CYS A 32 -2.00 3.48 -6.39
C CYS A 32 -1.09 3.35 -5.17
N VAL A 33 -0.18 2.37 -5.17
CA VAL A 33 0.76 2.14 -4.06
C VAL A 33 2.01 3.01 -4.12
N SER A 34 2.29 3.63 -5.27
CA SER A 34 3.44 4.52 -5.45
C SER A 34 3.33 5.78 -4.60
N GLU A 35 4.46 6.42 -4.30
CA GLU A 35 4.46 7.72 -3.62
C GLU A 35 4.37 8.84 -4.64
N THR A 36 3.59 9.88 -4.34
CA THR A 36 3.62 11.11 -5.12
C THR A 36 5.01 11.73 -5.01
N ALA A 37 5.55 12.16 -6.15
CA ALA A 37 6.86 12.77 -6.24
C ALA A 37 6.90 13.76 -7.42
N TRP A 38 7.12 15.02 -7.14
CA TRP A 38 7.21 16.06 -8.16
C TRP A 38 8.67 16.30 -8.59
N PRO A 39 8.96 16.45 -9.90
CA PRO A 39 10.27 16.88 -10.40
C PRO A 39 10.77 18.12 -9.69
N THR A 40 12.07 18.28 -9.46
CA THR A 40 12.61 19.41 -8.67
C THR A 40 12.23 20.77 -9.27
N ALA A 41 12.35 20.93 -10.59
CA ALA A 41 11.88 22.10 -11.32
C ALA A 41 10.67 21.70 -12.18
N ILE A 42 9.47 22.10 -11.78
CA ILE A 42 8.21 21.83 -12.48
C ILE A 42 7.33 23.09 -12.45
N TYR A 43 6.67 23.34 -13.56
CA TYR A 43 5.68 24.39 -13.77
C TYR A 43 4.43 23.74 -14.36
N MET A 44 3.27 24.01 -13.78
CA MET A 44 2.02 23.39 -14.18
C MET A 44 0.97 24.47 -14.42
N PHE A 45 0.23 24.35 -15.51
CA PHE A 45 -0.84 25.25 -15.87
C PHE A 45 -2.11 24.46 -16.16
N VAL A 46 -3.20 24.81 -15.50
CA VAL A 46 -4.54 24.27 -15.77
C VAL A 46 -5.37 25.42 -16.33
N ASN A 47 -5.81 25.32 -17.58
CA ASN A 47 -6.54 26.39 -18.28
C ASN A 47 -5.85 27.76 -18.20
N SER A 48 -4.51 27.78 -18.37
CA SER A 48 -3.64 28.97 -18.24
C SER A 48 -3.48 29.53 -16.83
N GLN A 49 -4.12 28.95 -15.81
CA GLN A 49 -3.87 29.27 -14.41
C GLN A 49 -2.65 28.49 -13.90
N GLU A 50 -1.67 29.18 -13.32
CA GLU A 50 -0.50 28.55 -12.72
C GLU A 50 -0.88 27.81 -11.42
N HIS A 51 -0.38 26.59 -11.28
CA HIS A 51 -0.47 25.82 -10.05
C HIS A 51 0.90 25.33 -9.61
N LEU A 52 1.20 25.54 -8.32
CA LEU A 52 2.42 25.05 -7.72
C LEU A 52 2.17 23.70 -7.01
N PRO A 53 3.05 22.71 -7.19
CA PRO A 53 2.93 21.45 -6.49
C PRO A 53 3.09 21.69 -4.98
N ARG A 54 2.30 20.97 -4.19
CA ARG A 54 2.48 20.95 -2.73
C ARG A 54 3.63 20.03 -2.39
N ARG A 55 4.81 20.63 -2.29
CA ARG A 55 6.04 19.95 -1.88
C ARG A 55 6.16 19.86 -0.38
N LYS A 56 6.83 18.79 0.04
CA LYS A 56 7.21 18.52 1.42
C LYS A 56 8.04 19.65 2.06
N ILE A 57 7.69 20.02 3.30
CA ILE A 57 8.56 20.74 4.24
C ILE A 57 8.85 19.77 5.40
N HIS A 58 10.06 19.19 5.44
CA HIS A 58 10.56 18.18 6.41
C HIS A 58 9.85 16.79 6.43
N ASN A 59 10.62 15.72 6.18
CA ASN A 59 10.30 14.26 6.29
C ASN A 59 8.91 13.67 5.86
N THR A 60 7.95 14.42 5.31
CA THR A 60 6.67 13.97 4.70
C THR A 60 6.70 13.64 3.20
N ARG A 61 5.63 13.15 2.57
CA ARG A 61 5.60 12.87 1.12
C ARG A 61 5.15 14.10 0.35
N ASP A 62 5.48 14.20 -0.95
CA ASP A 62 4.81 15.19 -1.80
C ASP A 62 3.31 14.86 -1.86
N LEU A 63 2.48 15.87 -2.04
CA LEU A 63 1.03 15.71 -2.11
C LEU A 63 0.54 15.89 -3.56
N PRO A 64 -0.49 15.12 -3.97
CA PRO A 64 -1.23 15.42 -5.19
C PRO A 64 -1.77 16.85 -5.19
N LEU A 65 -1.86 17.44 -6.37
CA LEU A 65 -2.36 18.78 -6.57
C LEU A 65 -3.85 18.74 -6.90
N ASP A 66 -4.71 19.30 -6.04
CA ASP A 66 -6.13 19.48 -6.35
C ASP A 66 -6.30 20.55 -7.42
N ILE A 67 -6.93 20.17 -8.53
CA ILE A 67 -7.20 21.04 -9.69
C ILE A 67 -8.70 21.27 -9.88
N THR A 68 -9.56 20.72 -9.01
CA THR A 68 -11.03 20.73 -9.15
C THR A 68 -11.59 22.11 -9.43
N LEU A 69 -11.09 23.14 -8.72
CA LEU A 69 -11.59 24.52 -8.85
C LEU A 69 -11.06 25.27 -10.08
N ALA A 70 -10.02 24.75 -10.73
CA ALA A 70 -9.45 25.34 -11.95
C ALA A 70 -10.07 24.75 -13.23
N LEU A 71 -10.87 23.69 -13.09
CA LEU A 71 -11.56 23.08 -14.22
C LEU A 71 -12.79 23.89 -14.62
N GLN A 72 -13.06 23.88 -15.93
CA GLN A 72 -14.22 24.51 -16.55
C GLN A 72 -15.04 23.48 -17.33
N GLU A 73 -16.29 23.81 -17.66
CA GLU A 73 -17.11 22.95 -18.51
C GLU A 73 -16.48 22.81 -19.92
N GLY A 74 -16.43 21.59 -20.43
CA GLY A 74 -15.84 21.27 -21.74
C GLY A 74 -14.37 20.85 -21.67
N VAL A 75 -13.62 21.19 -22.72
CA VAL A 75 -12.22 20.75 -22.86
C VAL A 75 -11.33 21.57 -21.93
N ASN A 76 -10.60 20.86 -21.07
CA ASN A 76 -9.63 21.42 -20.15
C ASN A 76 -8.22 21.13 -20.65
N ASN A 77 -7.32 22.10 -20.55
CA ASN A 77 -5.94 21.96 -20.98
C ASN A 77 -5.00 21.98 -19.77
N ILE A 78 -4.19 20.93 -19.62
CA ILE A 78 -3.20 20.78 -18.55
C ILE A 78 -1.81 20.73 -19.19
N ASN A 79 -1.02 21.77 -18.98
CA ASN A 79 0.37 21.83 -19.44
C ASN A 79 1.31 21.58 -18.26
N VAL A 80 2.21 20.61 -18.41
CA VAL A 80 3.23 20.29 -17.41
C VAL A 80 4.60 20.44 -18.04
N HIS A 81 5.37 21.41 -17.56
CA HIS A 81 6.74 21.66 -17.98
C HIS A 81 7.68 21.30 -16.83
N PHE A 82 8.69 20.49 -17.07
CA PHE A 82 9.68 20.19 -16.03
C PHE A 82 11.08 20.09 -16.61
N ILE A 83 12.06 20.41 -15.77
CA ILE A 83 13.48 20.35 -16.12
C ILE A 83 14.11 19.28 -15.22
N PRO A 84 14.41 18.07 -15.75
CA PRO A 84 14.95 17.00 -14.93
C PRO A 84 16.41 17.29 -14.57
N GLY A 85 16.75 17.14 -13.29
CA GLY A 85 18.13 17.26 -12.81
C GLY A 85 19.04 16.10 -13.28
N PRO A 86 20.38 16.21 -13.22
CA PRO A 86 21.29 15.18 -13.72
C PRO A 86 21.10 13.78 -13.09
N ALA A 87 20.73 13.73 -11.80
CA ALA A 87 20.41 12.48 -11.10
C ALA A 87 19.04 11.91 -11.50
N GLU A 88 18.07 12.78 -11.81
CA GLU A 88 16.72 12.39 -12.23
C GLU A 88 16.77 11.77 -13.64
N GLN A 89 17.55 12.37 -14.56
CA GLN A 89 17.71 11.88 -15.93
C GLN A 89 18.29 10.46 -16.02
N LYS A 90 19.08 10.03 -15.04
CA LYS A 90 19.75 8.72 -15.08
C LYS A 90 18.90 7.60 -14.50
N ASN A 91 18.11 7.87 -13.45
CA ASN A 91 17.60 6.82 -12.58
C ASN A 91 16.12 6.45 -12.82
N PHE A 92 15.27 7.42 -13.15
CA PHE A 92 13.83 7.21 -13.28
C PHE A 92 13.24 8.16 -14.32
N THR A 93 12.01 7.91 -14.72
CA THR A 93 11.17 8.86 -15.42
C THR A 93 9.94 9.19 -14.56
N TYR A 94 9.17 10.19 -14.97
CA TYR A 94 7.97 10.62 -14.27
C TYR A 94 6.73 10.20 -15.06
N ALA A 95 5.75 9.64 -14.37
CA ALA A 95 4.41 9.41 -14.89
C ALA A 95 3.44 10.38 -14.22
N VAL A 96 2.61 11.05 -15.00
CA VAL A 96 1.65 12.05 -14.55
C VAL A 96 0.26 11.64 -15.01
N ALA A 97 -0.72 11.69 -14.12
CA ALA A 97 -2.11 11.42 -14.44
C ALA A 97 -3.06 12.32 -13.63
N VAL A 98 -4.24 12.53 -14.18
CA VAL A 98 -5.37 13.14 -13.45
C VAL A 98 -6.16 12.01 -12.81
N GLU A 99 -6.20 12.01 -11.49
CA GLU A 99 -7.02 11.09 -10.72
C GLU A 99 -8.39 11.71 -10.48
N ILE A 100 -9.43 10.94 -10.76
CA ILE A 100 -10.83 11.31 -10.50
C ILE A 100 -11.26 10.57 -9.23
N LEU A 101 -11.59 11.34 -8.20
CA LEU A 101 -12.06 10.82 -6.92
C LEU A 101 -13.55 11.07 -6.81
N THR A 102 -14.32 10.00 -6.61
CA THR A 102 -15.76 10.11 -6.38
C THR A 102 -16.06 9.97 -4.90
N PHE A 103 -16.75 10.95 -4.33
CA PHE A 103 -17.26 10.85 -2.97
C PHE A 103 -18.43 9.86 -2.93
N THR A 104 -18.32 8.83 -2.09
CA THR A 104 -19.35 7.80 -1.94
C THR A 104 -19.66 7.57 -0.49
N SER A 105 -20.89 7.10 -0.20
CA SER A 105 -21.26 6.77 1.18
C SER A 105 -20.49 5.54 1.67
N LEU A 106 -20.35 5.40 2.99
CA LEU A 106 -19.71 4.23 3.58
C LEU A 106 -20.43 2.93 3.18
N GLY A 107 -21.76 2.96 3.04
CA GLY A 107 -22.55 1.79 2.61
C GLY A 107 -22.19 1.37 1.19
N THR A 108 -22.18 2.31 0.24
CA THR A 108 -21.79 2.06 -1.15
C THR A 108 -20.34 1.56 -1.23
N ALA A 109 -19.41 2.15 -0.48
CA ALA A 109 -18.01 1.72 -0.45
C ALA A 109 -17.84 0.24 -0.03
N LYS A 110 -18.63 -0.24 0.94
CA LYS A 110 -18.62 -1.65 1.35
C LYS A 110 -19.07 -2.59 0.24
N THR A 111 -20.04 -2.17 -0.57
CA THR A 111 -20.59 -2.99 -1.67
C THR A 111 -19.67 -3.10 -2.89
N LEU A 112 -18.61 -2.28 -2.97
CA LEU A 112 -17.64 -2.35 -4.07
C LEU A 112 -16.68 -3.55 -3.96
N SER A 113 -16.57 -4.14 -2.77
CA SER A 113 -15.69 -5.28 -2.53
C SER A 113 -16.22 -6.54 -3.23
N GLN A 114 -15.31 -7.32 -3.81
CA GLN A 114 -15.64 -8.54 -4.54
C GLN A 114 -15.61 -9.77 -3.61
N PRO A 115 -16.52 -10.73 -3.73
CA PRO A 115 -16.42 -11.97 -2.96
C PRO A 115 -15.31 -12.88 -3.52
N LEU A 116 -14.56 -13.52 -2.63
CA LEU A 116 -13.73 -14.68 -2.95
C LEU A 116 -14.46 -15.93 -2.46
N PRO A 117 -14.95 -16.80 -3.37
CA PRO A 117 -15.69 -17.99 -3.00
C PRO A 117 -14.95 -18.88 -2.01
N ALA A 118 -15.66 -19.44 -1.03
CA ALA A 118 -15.03 -20.21 0.05
C ALA A 118 -14.18 -21.38 -0.45
N ALA A 119 -14.64 -22.09 -1.48
CA ALA A 119 -13.89 -23.19 -2.11
C ALA A 119 -12.58 -22.72 -2.74
N GLU A 120 -12.58 -21.54 -3.40
CA GLU A 120 -11.39 -20.96 -4.00
C GLU A 120 -10.41 -20.45 -2.92
N SER A 121 -10.92 -19.84 -1.85
CA SER A 121 -10.08 -19.44 -0.71
C SER A 121 -9.40 -20.65 -0.07
N GLN A 122 -10.15 -21.70 0.28
CA GLN A 122 -9.58 -22.93 0.84
C GLN A 122 -8.55 -23.55 -0.09
N LYS A 123 -8.83 -23.66 -1.39
CA LYS A 123 -7.88 -24.18 -2.38
C LYS A 123 -6.58 -23.38 -2.39
N ARG A 124 -6.64 -22.05 -2.34
CA ARG A 124 -5.44 -21.19 -2.27
C ARG A 124 -4.64 -21.41 -0.99
N ILE A 125 -5.33 -21.63 0.13
CA ILE A 125 -4.70 -21.88 1.42
C ILE A 125 -4.01 -23.24 1.43
N CYS A 126 -4.73 -24.31 1.10
CA CYS A 126 -4.19 -25.67 1.05
C CYS A 126 -3.07 -25.81 0.00
N GLY A 127 -3.20 -25.13 -1.15
CA GLY A 127 -2.17 -25.13 -2.18
C GLY A 127 -0.85 -24.49 -1.74
N ARG A 128 -0.87 -23.55 -0.78
CA ARG A 128 0.37 -23.00 -0.18
C ARG A 128 1.06 -24.02 0.73
N LEU A 129 0.29 -24.82 1.46
CA LEU A 129 0.82 -25.87 2.31
C LEU A 129 1.49 -26.98 1.47
N ALA A 130 0.86 -27.38 0.36
CA ALA A 130 1.41 -28.41 -0.53
C ALA A 130 2.72 -27.97 -1.23
N ARG A 131 2.84 -26.70 -1.64
CA ARG A 131 4.09 -26.20 -2.23
C ARG A 131 5.24 -26.18 -1.23
N ASN A 132 4.96 -25.82 0.02
CA ASN A 132 5.97 -25.84 1.07
C ASN A 132 6.45 -27.26 1.42
N SER A 133 5.71 -28.31 1.06
CA SER A 133 6.13 -29.71 1.25
C SER A 133 6.91 -30.31 0.07
N GLU A 134 6.89 -29.68 -1.12
CA GLU A 134 7.52 -30.23 -2.33
C GLU A 134 8.90 -29.62 -2.65
N ASP A 135 9.26 -28.49 -2.03
CA ASP A 135 10.59 -27.85 -2.16
C ASP A 135 11.64 -28.52 -1.22
N GLU A 136 11.80 -29.84 -1.34
CA GLU A 136 12.77 -30.66 -0.61
C GLU A 136 14.19 -30.61 -1.25
N ASP A 137 14.96 -29.54 -1.02
CA ASP A 137 16.43 -29.58 -1.19
C ASP A 137 17.22 -28.72 -0.18
N ASP A 138 16.62 -28.35 0.96
CA ASP A 138 17.36 -27.72 2.07
C ASP A 138 17.21 -28.54 3.36
N GLU A 139 18.34 -29.11 3.79
CA GLU A 139 18.58 -29.84 5.02
C GLU A 139 18.15 -28.98 6.25
N LEU A 140 17.03 -29.34 6.89
CA LEU A 140 16.26 -28.60 7.93
C LEU A 140 15.16 -27.62 7.44
N SER A 141 14.12 -28.13 6.77
CA SER A 141 12.82 -27.45 6.76
C SER A 141 11.89 -28.05 7.83
N ILE A 142 11.39 -27.21 8.74
CA ILE A 142 10.33 -27.60 9.68
C ILE A 142 9.04 -27.70 8.85
N VAL A 143 8.67 -28.91 8.43
CA VAL A 143 7.38 -29.16 7.76
C VAL A 143 6.27 -28.86 8.77
N SER A 144 5.66 -27.68 8.66
CA SER A 144 4.42 -27.39 9.39
C SER A 144 3.28 -27.91 8.53
N ASP A 145 2.62 -28.97 9.00
CA ASP A 145 1.45 -29.59 8.36
C ASP A 145 0.21 -28.67 8.31
N ASP A 146 0.32 -27.51 8.96
CA ASP A 146 -0.74 -26.54 9.19
C ASP A 146 -0.33 -25.10 8.86
N LEU A 147 -1.26 -24.33 8.30
CA LEU A 147 -1.16 -22.89 8.17
C LEU A 147 -1.93 -22.22 9.30
N LYS A 148 -1.29 -21.25 9.96
CA LYS A 148 -1.91 -20.42 10.98
C LYS A 148 -2.31 -19.08 10.39
N ILE A 149 -3.58 -18.74 10.50
CA ILE A 149 -4.17 -17.48 10.03
C ILE A 149 -4.72 -16.74 11.24
N THR A 150 -4.30 -15.49 11.45
CA THR A 150 -4.91 -14.67 12.50
C THR A 150 -6.35 -14.29 12.12
N LEU A 151 -7.26 -14.45 13.08
CA LEU A 151 -8.66 -14.07 12.98
C LEU A 151 -8.90 -12.63 13.51
N VAL A 152 -7.85 -11.96 13.94
CA VAL A 152 -7.92 -10.69 14.65
C VAL A 152 -7.61 -9.53 13.71
N ASP A 153 -8.46 -8.52 13.73
CA ASP A 153 -8.27 -7.29 12.97
C ASP A 153 -7.09 -6.46 13.54
N PRO A 154 -6.15 -6.02 12.69
CA PRO A 154 -4.95 -5.29 13.13
C PRO A 154 -5.22 -3.91 13.73
N PHE A 155 -6.41 -3.32 13.55
CA PHE A 155 -6.73 -1.99 14.10
C PHE A 155 -7.42 -2.07 15.46
N THR A 156 -8.36 -3.00 15.62
CA THR A 156 -9.16 -3.15 16.85
C THR A 156 -8.60 -4.18 17.81
N ALA A 157 -7.70 -5.06 17.35
CA ALA A 157 -7.26 -6.25 18.06
C ALA A 157 -8.45 -7.16 18.49
N ARG A 158 -9.53 -7.16 17.71
CA ARG A 158 -10.73 -7.99 17.93
C ARG A 158 -10.99 -8.89 16.72
N LEU A 159 -11.79 -9.94 16.93
CA LEU A 159 -12.24 -10.83 15.85
C LEU A 159 -12.89 -10.00 14.71
N PHE A 160 -12.39 -10.13 13.48
CA PHE A 160 -12.94 -9.38 12.35
C PHE A 160 -14.42 -9.74 12.13
N GLY A 161 -15.25 -8.76 11.79
CA GLY A 161 -16.64 -8.96 11.40
C GLY A 161 -16.75 -9.41 9.94
N VAL A 162 -16.22 -8.59 9.03
CA VAL A 162 -16.19 -8.89 7.59
C VAL A 162 -14.73 -9.07 7.17
N PRO A 163 -14.22 -10.32 7.05
CA PRO A 163 -12.83 -10.58 6.69
C PRO A 163 -12.55 -10.11 5.27
N THR A 164 -11.66 -9.14 5.16
CA THR A 164 -11.33 -8.49 3.90
C THR A 164 -9.82 -8.37 3.72
N ARG A 165 -9.37 -8.48 2.46
CA ARG A 165 -8.00 -8.17 2.05
C ARG A 165 -8.00 -7.55 0.64
N GLY A 166 -6.90 -6.96 0.20
CA GLY A 166 -6.79 -6.46 -1.17
C GLY A 166 -6.61 -7.58 -2.18
N SER A 167 -7.06 -7.38 -3.42
CA SER A 167 -6.93 -8.34 -4.53
C SER A 167 -5.49 -8.69 -4.88
N HIS A 168 -4.57 -7.75 -4.62
CA HIS A 168 -3.13 -7.90 -4.84
C HIS A 168 -2.38 -8.32 -3.56
N CYS A 169 -3.09 -8.69 -2.50
CA CYS A 169 -2.47 -9.17 -1.27
C CYS A 169 -1.95 -10.60 -1.45
N GLU A 170 -0.66 -10.78 -1.19
CA GLU A 170 0.00 -12.09 -1.20
C GLU A 170 -0.16 -12.83 0.14
N HIS A 171 -0.64 -12.17 1.18
CA HIS A 171 -0.95 -12.81 2.47
C HIS A 171 -2.39 -13.37 2.48
N THR A 172 -2.65 -14.31 3.39
CA THR A 172 -3.97 -14.97 3.55
C THR A 172 -4.83 -14.27 4.60
N GLU A 173 -4.16 -13.60 5.53
CA GLU A 173 -4.72 -12.87 6.65
C GLU A 173 -5.68 -11.77 6.17
N CYS A 174 -6.75 -11.58 6.93
CA CYS A 174 -7.75 -10.57 6.65
C CYS A 174 -7.77 -9.52 7.76
N PHE A 175 -8.19 -8.31 7.40
CA PHE A 175 -8.58 -7.24 8.33
C PHE A 175 -10.08 -7.01 8.24
N ASP A 176 -10.64 -6.26 9.19
CA ASP A 176 -12.08 -5.99 9.19
C ASP A 176 -12.45 -4.88 8.20
N GLN A 177 -13.39 -5.15 7.30
CA GLN A 177 -13.83 -4.22 6.25
C GLN A 177 -14.33 -2.89 6.84
N ASP A 178 -15.22 -2.99 7.82
CA ASP A 178 -15.92 -1.85 8.41
C ASP A 178 -14.94 -0.93 9.11
N THR A 179 -14.09 -1.52 9.94
CA THR A 179 -13.03 -0.81 10.65
C THR A 179 -12.09 -0.14 9.65
N PHE A 180 -11.59 -0.87 8.65
CA PHE A 180 -10.68 -0.33 7.66
C PHE A 180 -11.27 0.90 6.95
N LEU A 181 -12.49 0.80 6.42
CA LEU A 181 -13.15 1.91 5.74
C LEU A 181 -13.43 3.10 6.68
N GLN A 182 -13.87 2.85 7.91
CA GLN A 182 -14.08 3.90 8.91
C GLN A 182 -12.79 4.66 9.24
N THR A 183 -11.66 3.97 9.37
CA THR A 183 -10.37 4.65 9.60
C THR A 183 -9.98 5.58 8.45
N ARG A 184 -10.48 5.34 7.24
CA ARG A 184 -10.26 6.21 6.07
C ARG A 184 -11.22 7.39 6.08
N VAL A 185 -12.50 7.18 6.40
CA VAL A 185 -13.48 8.26 6.58
C VAL A 185 -12.99 9.28 7.60
N LEU A 186 -12.50 8.84 8.76
CA LEU A 186 -11.99 9.73 9.81
C LEU A 186 -10.78 10.56 9.39
N LYS A 187 -10.00 10.05 8.43
CA LYS A 187 -8.89 10.78 7.82
C LYS A 187 -9.34 11.67 6.67
N CYS A 188 -10.59 11.61 6.21
CA CYS A 188 -11.08 12.38 5.07
C CYS A 188 -11.84 13.65 5.51
N GLY A 189 -11.14 14.70 5.94
CA GLY A 189 -11.63 16.08 5.78
C GLY A 189 -11.52 16.53 4.31
N TYR A 190 -12.16 17.63 3.88
CA TYR A 190 -12.11 18.10 2.46
C TYR A 190 -10.70 18.13 1.87
N ARG A 191 -9.70 18.60 2.64
CA ARG A 191 -8.28 18.61 2.22
C ARG A 191 -7.56 17.27 2.42
N SER A 192 -8.09 16.40 3.28
CA SER A 192 -7.45 15.16 3.73
C SER A 192 -8.02 13.90 3.04
N ALA A 193 -9.14 14.03 2.30
CA ALA A 193 -9.58 13.03 1.33
C ALA A 193 -8.53 12.79 0.23
N ILE A 194 -7.72 13.81 -0.05
CA ILE A 194 -6.57 13.76 -0.95
C ILE A 194 -5.42 12.91 -0.33
N GLU A 195 -5.41 12.72 0.99
CA GLU A 195 -4.34 12.07 1.76
C GLU A 195 -4.70 10.66 2.24
N ALA A 196 -5.88 10.14 1.88
CA ALA A 196 -6.33 8.83 2.31
C ALA A 196 -5.38 7.72 1.81
N ASP A 197 -4.72 7.06 2.77
CA ASP A 197 -3.79 5.96 2.50
C ASP A 197 -4.55 4.65 2.27
N TRP A 198 -4.96 4.37 1.04
CA TRP A 198 -5.68 3.14 0.64
C TRP A 198 -4.81 1.88 0.56
N ARG A 199 -3.69 1.83 1.29
CA ARG A 199 -2.84 0.64 1.35
C ARG A 199 -3.29 -0.33 2.43
N CYS A 200 -3.14 -1.62 2.14
CA CYS A 200 -3.37 -2.72 3.07
C CYS A 200 -2.56 -2.51 4.36
N PRO A 201 -3.17 -2.68 5.55
CA PRO A 201 -2.46 -2.53 6.83
C PRO A 201 -1.37 -3.59 7.05
N ILE A 202 -1.45 -4.73 6.35
CA ILE A 202 -0.54 -5.86 6.51
C ILE A 202 0.62 -5.75 5.53
N CYS A 203 0.36 -5.77 4.22
CA CYS A 203 1.40 -5.82 3.19
C CYS A 203 1.58 -4.53 2.38
N ARG A 204 0.81 -3.47 2.68
CA ARG A 204 0.87 -2.17 1.99
C ARG A 204 0.52 -2.19 0.48
N ARG A 205 0.04 -3.31 -0.05
CA ARG A 205 -0.55 -3.41 -1.42
C ARG A 205 -1.86 -2.63 -1.52
N ASP A 206 -2.38 -2.46 -2.74
CA ASP A 206 -3.63 -1.74 -2.99
C ASP A 206 -4.82 -2.37 -2.24
N ALA A 207 -5.56 -1.53 -1.52
CA ALA A 207 -6.73 -1.86 -0.75
C ALA A 207 -7.81 -0.77 -0.88
N ARG A 208 -7.91 -0.12 -2.05
CA ARG A 208 -9.06 0.74 -2.40
C ARG A 208 -10.36 -0.07 -2.38
N PRO A 209 -11.53 0.54 -2.11
CA PRO A 209 -12.79 -0.18 -1.92
C PRO A 209 -13.15 -1.18 -3.03
N GLN A 210 -12.90 -0.82 -4.29
CA GLN A 210 -13.12 -1.65 -5.47
C GLN A 210 -12.08 -2.78 -5.64
N SER A 211 -10.92 -2.64 -5.03
CA SER A 211 -9.83 -3.62 -5.04
C SER A 211 -9.87 -4.54 -3.82
N LEU A 212 -10.83 -4.35 -2.91
CA LEU A 212 -11.03 -5.21 -1.75
C LEU A 212 -11.74 -6.50 -2.15
N ILE A 213 -11.38 -7.57 -1.46
CA ILE A 213 -11.96 -8.89 -1.57
C ILE A 213 -12.45 -9.33 -0.19
N VAL A 214 -13.70 -9.79 -0.12
CA VAL A 214 -14.26 -10.43 1.07
C VAL A 214 -14.01 -11.94 0.98
N ASP A 215 -13.30 -12.49 1.96
CA ASP A 215 -12.98 -13.92 1.98
C ASP A 215 -14.15 -14.73 2.56
N GLU A 216 -14.88 -15.45 1.70
CA GLU A 216 -16.07 -16.18 2.15
C GLU A 216 -15.75 -17.37 3.05
N PHE A 217 -14.56 -17.96 2.92
CA PHE A 217 -14.17 -19.06 3.81
C PHE A 217 -14.01 -18.54 5.24
N LEU A 218 -13.23 -17.47 5.42
CA LEU A 218 -13.07 -16.85 6.73
C LEU A 218 -14.37 -16.24 7.25
N ALA A 219 -15.25 -15.74 6.37
CA ALA A 219 -16.58 -15.27 6.76
C ALA A 219 -17.45 -16.43 7.29
N ASN A 220 -17.36 -17.62 6.69
CA ASN A 220 -18.05 -18.81 7.17
C ASN A 220 -17.48 -19.29 8.51
N VAL A 221 -16.16 -19.26 8.70
CA VAL A 221 -15.53 -19.54 10.00
C VAL A 221 -16.06 -18.57 11.07
N ARG A 222 -16.11 -17.26 10.78
CA ARG A 222 -16.67 -16.25 11.69
C ARG A 222 -18.13 -16.56 12.06
N LYS A 223 -18.98 -16.87 11.07
CA LYS A 223 -20.39 -17.24 11.31
C LYS A 223 -20.53 -18.49 12.17
N GLU A 224 -19.67 -19.48 11.96
CA GLU A 224 -19.67 -20.71 12.76
C GLU A 224 -19.26 -20.46 14.22
N LEU A 225 -18.27 -19.59 14.45
CA LEU A 225 -17.90 -19.16 15.80
C LEU A 225 -19.05 -18.41 16.49
N GLU A 226 -19.78 -17.56 15.76
CA GLU A 226 -20.97 -16.86 16.30
C GLU A 226 -22.06 -17.87 16.68
N ARG A 227 -22.37 -18.80 15.78
CA ARG A 227 -23.40 -19.84 15.99
C ARG A 227 -23.09 -20.73 17.18
N THR A 228 -21.81 -21.00 17.43
CA THR A 228 -21.35 -21.88 18.53
C THR A 228 -21.00 -21.13 19.81
N GLY A 229 -21.10 -19.80 19.83
CA GLY A 229 -20.73 -18.98 20.99
C GLY A 229 -19.23 -18.98 21.30
N ARG A 230 -18.38 -19.22 20.29
CA ARG A 230 -16.91 -19.34 20.40
C ARG A 230 -16.16 -18.13 19.87
N CYS A 231 -16.83 -16.97 19.74
CA CYS A 231 -16.18 -15.73 19.30
C CYS A 231 -15.19 -15.18 20.32
N ASP A 232 -15.53 -15.29 21.60
CA ASP A 232 -14.68 -14.78 22.68
C ASP A 232 -13.40 -15.61 22.76
N GLY A 233 -12.26 -14.94 22.79
CA GLY A 233 -10.95 -15.57 22.86
C GLY A 233 -10.44 -16.19 21.54
N ALA A 234 -11.24 -16.31 20.47
CA ALA A 234 -10.76 -16.83 19.18
C ALA A 234 -9.67 -15.92 18.58
N ARG A 235 -8.51 -16.50 18.21
CA ARG A 235 -7.37 -15.73 17.69
C ARG A 235 -6.77 -16.29 16.43
N ILE A 236 -6.61 -17.60 16.35
CA ILE A 236 -5.85 -18.24 15.28
C ILE A 236 -6.69 -19.37 14.69
N LEU A 237 -6.88 -19.34 13.38
CA LEU A 237 -7.36 -20.46 12.60
C LEU A 237 -6.16 -21.28 12.15
N GLN A 238 -6.13 -22.55 12.51
CA GLN A 238 -5.14 -23.50 12.08
C GLN A 238 -5.78 -24.43 11.05
N ILE A 239 -5.28 -24.44 9.82
CA ILE A 239 -5.83 -25.22 8.71
C ILE A 239 -4.77 -26.13 8.11
N LYS A 240 -5.12 -27.39 7.87
CA LYS A 240 -4.22 -28.42 7.31
C LYS A 240 -4.35 -28.52 5.80
N ALA A 241 -3.42 -29.24 5.16
CA ALA A 241 -3.41 -29.45 3.71
C ALA A 241 -4.68 -30.15 3.18
N ASP A 242 -5.32 -31.00 4.00
CA ASP A 242 -6.60 -31.66 3.67
C ASP A 242 -7.82 -30.74 3.77
N GLY A 243 -7.63 -29.48 4.19
CA GLY A 243 -8.69 -28.48 4.37
C GLY A 243 -9.39 -28.55 5.71
N THR A 244 -9.05 -29.50 6.59
CA THR A 244 -9.55 -29.52 7.96
C THR A 244 -8.96 -28.36 8.75
N TRP A 245 -9.77 -27.74 9.62
CA TRP A 245 -9.34 -26.57 10.37
C TRP A 245 -9.87 -26.58 11.81
N GLU A 246 -9.11 -25.96 12.70
CA GLU A 246 -9.46 -25.73 14.10
C GLU A 246 -9.18 -24.28 14.48
N VAL A 247 -9.89 -23.77 15.48
CA VAL A 247 -9.67 -22.40 16.00
C VAL A 247 -9.08 -22.49 17.39
N LYS A 248 -7.93 -21.83 17.56
CA LYS A 248 -7.22 -21.69 18.83
C LYS A 248 -7.60 -20.37 19.50
N THR A 249 -7.80 -20.48 20.81
CA THR A 249 -8.14 -19.37 21.70
C THR A 249 -6.93 -18.85 22.47
N ASP A 250 -7.06 -17.71 23.16
CA ASP A 250 -5.99 -17.18 24.04
C ASP A 250 -5.49 -18.23 25.06
N ASP A 251 -6.39 -19.05 25.61
CA ASP A 251 -6.06 -20.10 26.60
C ASP A 251 -5.24 -21.24 25.98
N ASP A 252 -5.56 -21.63 24.74
CA ASP A 252 -4.81 -22.65 23.99
C ASP A 252 -3.40 -22.17 23.63
N LEU A 253 -3.24 -20.87 23.40
CA LEU A 253 -1.94 -20.26 23.09
C LEU A 253 -1.07 -20.11 24.34
N ALA A 254 -1.66 -19.73 25.48
CA ALA A 254 -0.95 -19.60 26.76
C ALA A 254 -0.47 -20.95 27.32
N SER A 255 -1.11 -22.05 26.96
CA SER A 255 -0.75 -23.40 27.39
C SER A 255 0.36 -24.03 26.52
N SER A 256 0.45 -23.69 25.23
CA SER A 256 1.54 -24.14 24.35
C SER A 256 2.89 -23.48 24.64
N ASP A 257 2.91 -22.22 25.10
CA ASP A 257 4.14 -21.44 25.34
C ASP A 257 4.91 -21.90 26.61
N LYS A 258 4.32 -22.79 27.41
CA LYS A 258 4.96 -23.37 28.62
C LYS A 258 5.79 -24.63 28.34
N GLN A 259 5.85 -25.10 27.09
CA GLN A 259 6.52 -26.36 26.73
C GLN A 259 7.88 -26.21 26.03
N THR A 260 8.42 -24.99 25.88
CA THR A 260 9.79 -24.79 25.35
C THR A 260 10.82 -24.65 26.47
N PRO A 261 11.92 -25.45 26.49
CA PRO A 261 13.01 -25.23 27.43
C PRO A 261 13.76 -23.93 27.08
N GLN A 262 13.86 -23.00 28.03
CA GLN A 262 14.69 -21.80 27.86
C GLN A 262 16.17 -22.15 27.68
N PRO A 263 16.86 -21.59 26.66
CA PRO A 263 18.30 -21.40 26.74
C PRO A 263 18.60 -20.15 27.59
N SER A 264 19.55 -20.34 28.49
CA SER A 264 20.08 -19.40 29.47
C SER A 264 20.44 -18.01 28.92
N ARG A 265 20.05 -16.99 29.68
CA ARG A 265 20.53 -15.60 29.59
C ARG A 265 22.06 -15.54 29.67
N ILE A 266 22.71 -15.07 28.61
CA ILE A 266 24.05 -14.47 28.70
C ILE A 266 23.93 -12.98 28.41
N ALA A 267 24.19 -12.20 29.45
CA ALA A 267 24.35 -10.75 29.38
C ALA A 267 25.66 -10.41 28.65
N SER A 268 25.64 -9.40 27.79
CA SER A 268 26.88 -8.72 27.36
C SER A 268 26.71 -7.22 27.46
N LYS A 269 27.52 -6.66 28.37
CA LYS A 269 27.62 -5.25 28.74
C LYS A 269 28.23 -4.43 27.60
N ARG A 270 27.83 -3.16 27.56
CA ARG A 270 28.47 -2.07 26.81
C ARG A 270 29.91 -1.81 27.29
N LYS A 271 30.63 -1.05 26.43
CA LYS A 271 31.51 0.13 26.68
C LYS A 271 33.03 -0.04 26.33
N PRO A 272 33.85 1.05 26.19
CA PRO A 272 34.12 1.80 24.94
C PRO A 272 35.65 2.11 24.70
N SER A 273 36.00 2.80 23.60
CA SER A 273 37.26 3.57 23.41
C SER A 273 37.10 4.44 22.12
N THR A 274 37.10 5.78 22.03
CA THR A 274 38.10 6.84 22.39
C THR A 274 39.52 6.46 21.95
N LEU A 275 40.28 7.19 21.11
CA LEU A 275 40.54 8.63 21.02
C LEU A 275 41.37 8.96 19.74
N GLU A 276 41.33 10.24 19.34
CA GLU A 276 42.30 11.06 18.55
C GLU A 276 42.54 10.68 17.07
N GLY A 277 42.65 11.60 16.10
CA GLY A 277 42.91 13.03 16.06
C GLY A 277 43.76 13.28 14.81
N GLY A 278 43.42 14.25 13.95
CA GLY A 278 44.25 14.52 12.76
C GLY A 278 43.64 15.35 11.63
N SER A 279 43.66 16.67 11.83
CA SER A 279 43.77 17.80 10.88
C SER A 279 43.65 17.61 9.35
N LEU A 280 42.80 18.46 8.77
CA LEU A 280 42.94 19.27 7.53
C LEU A 280 43.75 18.70 6.35
N GLN A 281 43.08 18.55 5.18
CA GLN A 281 43.50 19.22 3.95
C GLN A 281 42.44 19.19 2.84
N ARG A 282 42.34 20.34 2.16
CA ARG A 282 41.53 20.64 0.97
C ARG A 282 42.34 20.29 -0.29
N PRO A 283 41.70 19.73 -1.33
CA PRO A 283 42.12 20.00 -2.72
C PRO A 283 40.93 20.62 -3.49
N LYS A 284 41.07 21.85 -3.96
CA LYS A 284 41.56 22.26 -5.29
C LYS A 284 40.52 22.03 -6.40
N ILE A 285 40.02 23.18 -6.84
CA ILE A 285 39.27 23.42 -8.08
C ILE A 285 40.15 23.01 -9.25
N ASP A 286 39.60 22.19 -10.15
CA ASP A 286 40.07 22.14 -11.53
C ASP A 286 38.93 22.45 -12.49
N ARG A 287 39.17 23.48 -13.30
CA ARG A 287 38.44 23.82 -14.52
C ARG A 287 38.97 22.92 -15.63
N SER A 288 38.11 22.19 -16.32
CA SER A 288 38.38 21.81 -17.70
C SER A 288 37.11 21.53 -18.52
N SER A 289 37.02 22.32 -19.59
CA SER A 289 36.49 22.03 -20.92
C SER A 289 35.13 21.33 -21.08
N SER A 290 34.19 22.18 -21.47
CA SER A 290 33.03 21.94 -22.33
C SER A 290 33.18 20.83 -23.39
N THR A 291 32.18 19.95 -23.43
CA THR A 291 31.66 19.33 -24.66
C THR A 291 30.13 19.35 -24.60
N PRO A 292 29.42 19.58 -25.72
CA PRO A 292 28.00 19.89 -25.70
C PRO A 292 27.18 18.67 -25.28
N ALA A 293 26.30 18.86 -24.30
CA ALA A 293 25.29 17.90 -23.94
C ALA A 293 24.41 17.61 -25.16
N ARG A 294 24.32 16.33 -25.51
CA ARG A 294 23.47 15.78 -26.56
C ARG A 294 22.02 16.16 -26.25
N VAL A 295 21.45 17.05 -27.06
CA VAL A 295 20.05 17.46 -27.02
C VAL A 295 19.19 16.19 -27.07
N LEU A 296 18.46 15.92 -25.99
CA LEU A 296 17.42 14.90 -25.99
C LEU A 296 16.23 15.46 -26.77
N ASN A 297 15.85 14.69 -27.78
CA ASN A 297 14.83 14.94 -28.79
C ASN A 297 13.52 15.49 -28.17
N GLU A 298 13.15 16.73 -28.51
CA GLU A 298 11.96 17.44 -28.00
C GLU A 298 10.61 16.97 -28.59
N ASN A 299 10.60 15.95 -29.46
CA ASN A 299 9.42 15.65 -30.30
C ASN A 299 8.80 14.26 -30.10
N GLN A 300 9.06 13.56 -29.00
CA GLN A 300 8.31 12.35 -28.70
C GLN A 300 7.01 12.73 -27.95
N PRO A 301 5.82 12.46 -28.50
CA PRO A 301 4.58 12.73 -27.79
C PRO A 301 4.57 11.93 -26.48
N PRO A 302 4.04 12.49 -25.39
CA PRO A 302 3.96 11.77 -24.13
C PRO A 302 3.19 10.47 -24.35
N THR A 303 3.76 9.36 -23.90
CA THR A 303 3.05 8.07 -23.90
C THR A 303 1.85 8.19 -22.97
N VAL A 304 0.65 8.23 -23.55
CA VAL A 304 -0.60 8.23 -22.78
C VAL A 304 -0.90 6.78 -22.40
N VAL A 305 -0.79 6.49 -21.11
CA VAL A 305 -1.26 5.22 -20.55
C VAL A 305 -2.62 5.49 -19.92
N ILE A 306 -3.67 4.91 -20.50
CA ILE A 306 -4.99 4.89 -19.88
C ILE A 306 -4.97 3.76 -18.84
N LEU A 307 -5.25 4.10 -17.59
CA LEU A 307 -5.45 3.10 -16.54
C LEU A 307 -6.94 2.73 -16.58
N ASP A 308 -7.22 1.46 -16.91
CA ASP A 308 -8.56 0.88 -16.83
C ASP A 308 -8.97 0.59 -15.37
#